data_AF-A0A926ISS8-F1
#
_entry.id   AF-A0A926ISS8-F1
#
_cell.length_a   1.000
_cell.length_b   1.000
_cell.length_c   1.000
_cell.angle_alpha   90.00
_cell.angle_beta   90.00
_cell.angle_gamma   90.00
#
_symmetry.space_group_name_H-M   'P 1'
#
loop_
_entity.id
_entity.type
_entity.pdbx_description
1 polymer ?
#
loop_
_entity_poly.entity_id
_entity_poly.type
_entity_poly.pdbx_seq_one_letter_code
_entity_poly.pdbx_strand_id
1 'polypeptide(L)'
;ERAAGRLAEAVRALHVAADRPRPGRLHVAEYRTGGWSGRAQTYLIGLDDAKHPGVERQDPVLLDDERRNINRVLAPVELSLGRDGPSEKTRALQACLARLRGDLTSGFSCWNVANLAAPGDRFPSPFLLELYRVAAGKPAADYTQLDRELPRPAGFVPGERLALDEVEWWLSRLESARAGGDAALLVRGFYPWLADGHRAEQQRDSPRFTEWDGQVGADPLLDPRISREPMSCSRIQTIGSCQYMYFLQYVLQVRPPDEIERDPTRWLDPMESGSLLHEVFRRFFEEMPGEDKRPVFDRDITSIESVAHDEIARWRIRIPPPSELAFGTQRDELLFACRTFLKIEEAHCADAGVIPRFFEVPFGMRPGSSSPIASAEAVEIPIAPRGSFLLRGSIDRIDQAADGSYHVWDYKTGNPYPYREELGLNGGRQVQYALYAMALEELLRRSGRLGAVKQSGYFFPGRKGQGQRFLRPLEPEETRTVLNSLFDTIAEGSFAHTTNPEDCRFCQYKAVCGGVDRATERAKGKDPDLAPPALRAFWQRYGPKADA
;
A
#
# COMPACT_ATOMS: atom_id res chain seq x y z
N GLU A 1 -15.94 20.06 -4.27
CA GLU A 1 -15.67 19.53 -5.64
C GLU A 1 -15.93 20.54 -6.77
N ARG A 2 -17.15 21.06 -7.00
CA ARG A 2 -17.42 22.03 -8.10
C ARG A 2 -16.54 23.28 -8.09
N ALA A 3 -16.25 23.84 -6.91
CA ALA A 3 -15.35 25.00 -6.77
C ALA A 3 -13.90 24.66 -7.13
N ALA A 4 -13.41 23.48 -6.72
CA ALA A 4 -12.08 22.98 -7.06
C ALA A 4 -11.94 22.71 -8.57
N GLY A 5 -12.99 22.17 -9.21
CA GLY A 5 -13.04 21.98 -10.66
C GLY A 5 -12.93 23.30 -11.43
N ARG A 6 -13.69 24.32 -11.03
CA ARG A 6 -13.62 25.66 -11.63
C ARG A 6 -12.27 26.34 -11.40
N LEU A 7 -11.67 26.17 -10.21
CA LEU A 7 -10.35 26.69 -9.91
C LEU A 7 -9.28 26.03 -10.79
N ALA A 8 -9.37 24.71 -10.98
CA ALA A 8 -8.46 23.97 -11.85
C ALA A 8 -8.57 24.41 -13.33
N GLU A 9 -9.79 24.67 -13.83
CA GLU A 9 -9.99 25.24 -15.17
C GLU A 9 -9.42 26.66 -15.29
N ALA A 10 -9.66 27.52 -14.30
CA ALA A 10 -9.13 28.88 -14.28
C ALA A 10 -7.58 28.89 -14.24
N VAL A 11 -6.97 27.97 -13.48
CA VAL A 11 -5.51 27.78 -13.46
C VAL A 11 -4.98 27.24 -14.79
N ARG A 12 -5.71 26.32 -15.46
CA ARG A 12 -5.33 25.82 -16.79
C ARG A 12 -5.41 26.90 -17.87
N ALA A 13 -6.29 27.88 -17.72
CA ALA A 13 -6.45 28.99 -18.66
C ALA A 13 -5.48 30.16 -18.44
N LEU A 14 -4.76 30.18 -17.30
CA LEU A 14 -3.78 31.21 -16.97
C LEU A 14 -2.52 31.06 -17.83
N HIS A 15 -2.29 32.01 -18.73
CA HIS A 15 -1.04 32.13 -19.48
C HIS A 15 -0.03 32.93 -18.64
N VAL A 16 0.96 32.25 -18.08
CA VAL A 16 1.99 32.88 -17.23
C VAL A 16 3.22 33.23 -18.08
N ALA A 17 3.77 34.44 -17.91
CA ALA A 17 4.99 34.91 -18.57
C ALA A 17 4.95 34.93 -20.12
N ALA A 18 3.77 35.11 -20.73
CA ALA A 18 3.67 35.37 -22.17
C ALA A 18 4.45 36.65 -22.52
N ASP A 19 5.36 36.55 -23.48
CA ASP A 19 6.27 37.63 -23.86
C ASP A 19 6.24 37.88 -25.37
N ARG A 20 6.59 39.09 -25.77
CA ARG A 20 6.68 39.47 -27.18
C ARG A 20 7.92 38.84 -27.82
N PRO A 21 7.95 38.63 -29.15
CA PRO A 21 9.16 38.19 -29.84
C PRO A 21 10.34 39.13 -29.54
N ARG A 22 11.49 38.59 -29.12
CA ARG A 22 12.73 39.35 -28.88
C ARG A 22 13.90 38.80 -29.71
N PRO A 23 14.88 39.65 -30.08
CA PRO A 23 16.15 39.20 -30.67
C PRO A 23 16.87 38.20 -29.75
N GLY A 24 17.58 37.22 -30.34
CA GLY A 24 18.38 36.24 -29.60
C GLY A 24 17.60 35.21 -28.80
N ARG A 25 16.26 35.14 -28.91
CA ARG A 25 15.41 34.17 -28.21
C ARG A 25 14.57 33.34 -29.17
N LEU A 26 14.29 32.08 -28.83
CA LEU A 26 13.21 31.33 -29.46
C LEU A 26 11.86 31.97 -29.10
N HIS A 27 10.95 32.02 -30.06
CA HIS A 27 9.59 32.51 -29.84
C HIS A 27 8.61 31.42 -30.27
N VAL A 28 7.82 30.93 -29.32
CA VAL A 28 6.83 29.88 -29.53
C VAL A 28 5.45 30.54 -29.52
N ALA A 29 4.68 30.31 -30.58
CA ALA A 29 3.34 30.86 -30.75
C ALA A 29 2.45 29.88 -31.50
N GLU A 30 1.14 30.01 -31.32
CA GLU A 30 0.17 29.31 -32.15
C GLU A 30 0.20 29.85 -33.58
N TYR A 31 -0.04 29.00 -34.57
CA TYR A 31 -0.05 29.42 -35.97
C TYR A 31 -1.11 30.50 -36.26
N ARG A 32 -2.21 30.55 -35.50
CA ARG A 32 -3.25 31.59 -35.65
C ARG A 32 -2.70 33.00 -35.40
N THR A 33 -1.80 33.13 -34.44
CA THR A 33 -1.13 34.38 -34.07
C THR A 33 0.30 34.45 -34.63
N GLY A 34 0.72 33.46 -35.41
CA GLY A 34 2.06 33.31 -35.97
C GLY A 34 2.27 34.06 -37.29
N GLY A 35 3.54 34.18 -37.68
CA GLY A 35 3.97 34.73 -38.97
C GLY A 35 4.21 36.25 -39.01
N TRP A 36 4.00 36.96 -37.90
CA TRP A 36 4.20 38.42 -37.82
C TRP A 36 5.62 38.85 -37.44
N SER A 37 6.45 37.92 -36.96
CA SER A 37 7.78 38.25 -36.40
C SER A 37 8.88 38.42 -37.45
N GLY A 38 8.61 38.11 -38.73
CA GLY A 38 9.57 38.26 -39.83
C GLY A 38 10.86 37.42 -39.69
N ARG A 39 10.81 36.33 -38.93
CA ARG A 39 12.01 35.51 -38.65
C ARG A 39 12.47 34.74 -39.88
N ALA A 40 13.80 34.67 -40.04
CA ALA A 40 14.44 33.96 -41.15
C ALA A 40 14.27 32.43 -41.07
N GLN A 41 14.05 31.88 -39.88
CA GLN A 41 13.87 30.44 -39.65
C GLN A 41 12.58 30.23 -38.86
N THR A 42 11.66 29.44 -39.41
CA THR A 42 10.38 29.10 -38.79
C THR A 42 10.21 27.58 -38.71
N TYR A 43 9.90 27.09 -37.52
CA TYR A 43 9.62 25.67 -37.28
C TYR A 43 8.13 25.49 -37.03
N LEU A 44 7.46 24.75 -37.92
CA LEU A 44 6.05 24.40 -37.79
C LEU A 44 5.94 22.94 -37.34
N ILE A 45 5.65 22.74 -36.05
CA ILE A 45 5.61 21.43 -35.41
C ILE A 45 4.18 20.99 -35.11
N GLY A 46 3.95 19.67 -35.00
CA GLY A 46 2.66 19.10 -34.61
C GLY A 46 1.69 18.90 -35.78
N LEU A 47 2.20 18.75 -37.00
CA LEU A 47 1.42 18.42 -38.19
C LEU A 47 1.13 16.92 -38.31
N ASP A 48 0.71 16.29 -37.22
CA ASP A 48 0.21 14.91 -37.19
C ASP A 48 -1.31 14.85 -37.48
N ASP A 49 -1.76 13.74 -38.05
CA ASP A 49 -3.15 13.46 -38.43
C ASP A 49 -4.16 13.64 -37.28
N ALA A 50 -3.74 13.36 -36.04
CA ALA A 50 -4.56 13.60 -34.85
C ALA A 50 -4.75 15.09 -34.51
N LYS A 51 -3.79 15.96 -34.85
CA LYS A 51 -3.79 17.38 -34.46
C LYS A 51 -4.25 18.32 -35.56
N HIS A 52 -3.91 18.05 -36.81
CA HIS A 52 -4.26 18.92 -37.93
C HIS A 52 -4.87 18.13 -39.10
N PRO A 53 -6.07 18.51 -39.58
CA PRO A 53 -6.92 19.63 -39.11
C PRO A 53 -7.63 19.33 -37.78
N GLY A 54 -7.41 18.14 -37.21
CA GLY A 54 -8.01 17.65 -35.98
C GLY A 54 -9.43 17.10 -36.20
N VAL A 55 -9.96 16.43 -35.17
CA VAL A 55 -11.26 15.74 -35.26
C VAL A 55 -12.41 16.76 -35.15
N GLU A 56 -13.45 16.55 -35.96
CA GLU A 56 -14.72 17.26 -35.83
C GLU A 56 -15.31 16.97 -34.44
N ARG A 57 -15.56 18.02 -33.67
CA ARG A 57 -16.24 17.91 -32.39
C ARG A 57 -17.48 18.78 -32.45
N GLN A 58 -18.64 18.17 -32.23
CA GLN A 58 -19.88 18.89 -32.05
C GLN A 58 -19.77 19.73 -30.77
N ASP A 59 -20.26 20.96 -30.83
CA ASP A 59 -20.31 21.81 -29.65
C ASP A 59 -21.31 21.19 -28.64
N PRO A 60 -20.92 21.01 -27.37
CA PRO A 60 -21.74 20.31 -26.38
C PRO A 60 -22.92 21.14 -25.87
N VAL A 61 -22.99 22.43 -26.21
CA VAL A 61 -24.03 23.36 -25.78
C VAL A 61 -25.00 23.67 -26.91
N LEU A 62 -24.50 23.85 -28.14
CA LEU A 62 -25.32 24.18 -29.30
C LEU A 62 -24.93 23.33 -30.51
N LEU A 63 -25.76 22.33 -30.81
CA LEU A 63 -25.52 21.34 -31.84
C LEU A 63 -25.52 21.97 -33.24
N ASP A 64 -24.78 21.38 -34.19
CA ASP A 64 -24.70 21.86 -35.58
C ASP A 64 -26.08 22.03 -36.25
N ASP A 65 -27.07 21.19 -35.94
CA ASP A 65 -28.42 21.33 -36.48
C ASP A 65 -29.17 22.54 -35.90
N GLU A 66 -28.93 22.84 -34.63
CA GLU A 66 -29.47 24.03 -33.96
C GLU A 66 -28.82 25.29 -34.54
N ARG A 67 -27.49 25.28 -34.72
CA ARG A 67 -26.74 26.37 -35.39
C ARG A 67 -27.24 26.64 -36.80
N ARG A 68 -27.50 25.59 -37.60
CA ARG A 68 -28.08 25.73 -38.94
C ARG A 68 -29.46 26.39 -38.91
N ASN A 69 -30.31 25.98 -37.96
CA ASN A 69 -31.64 26.57 -37.82
C ASN A 69 -31.57 28.04 -37.41
N ILE A 70 -30.63 28.40 -36.53
CA ILE A 70 -30.38 29.78 -36.12
C ILE A 70 -29.86 30.61 -37.31
N ASN A 71 -28.87 30.11 -38.06
CA ASN A 71 -28.29 30.80 -39.22
C ASN A 71 -29.32 31.08 -40.33
N ARG A 72 -30.35 30.23 -40.47
CA ARG A 72 -31.46 30.47 -41.43
C ARG A 72 -32.31 31.68 -41.07
N VAL A 73 -32.36 32.06 -39.80
CA VAL A 73 -33.24 33.12 -39.28
C VAL A 73 -32.47 34.41 -39.00
N LEU A 74 -31.20 34.31 -38.60
CA LEU A 74 -30.34 35.43 -38.21
C LEU A 74 -29.35 35.81 -39.32
N ALA A 75 -29.84 36.37 -40.42
CA ALA A 75 -28.96 37.08 -41.35
C ALA A 75 -28.60 38.46 -40.77
N PRO A 76 -27.33 38.93 -40.83
CA PRO A 76 -26.20 38.37 -41.59
C PRO A 76 -25.16 37.60 -40.74
N VAL A 77 -25.45 37.22 -39.50
CA VAL A 77 -24.47 36.61 -38.59
C VAL A 77 -24.61 35.09 -38.60
N GLU A 78 -23.71 34.41 -39.32
CA GLU A 78 -23.66 32.95 -39.35
C GLU A 78 -22.79 32.41 -38.20
N LEU A 79 -23.38 31.57 -37.35
CA LEU A 79 -22.67 30.75 -36.38
C LEU A 79 -21.87 29.66 -37.12
N SER A 80 -20.58 29.52 -36.80
CA SER A 80 -19.73 28.47 -37.37
C SER A 80 -20.23 27.08 -36.99
N LEU A 81 -20.24 26.16 -37.95
CA LEU A 81 -20.59 24.76 -37.70
C LEU A 81 -19.34 23.97 -37.30
N GLY A 82 -19.50 22.93 -36.49
CA GLY A 82 -18.41 22.03 -36.10
C GLY A 82 -17.68 21.42 -37.30
N ARG A 83 -18.41 21.12 -38.38
CA ARG A 83 -17.85 20.65 -39.67
C ARG A 83 -16.97 21.66 -40.40
N ASP A 84 -17.12 22.96 -40.13
CA ASP A 84 -16.34 24.02 -40.80
C ASP A 84 -14.98 24.21 -40.10
N GLY A 85 -14.86 23.76 -38.85
CA GLY A 85 -13.66 23.89 -38.01
C GLY A 85 -12.37 23.37 -38.65
N PRO A 86 -12.33 22.15 -39.24
CA PRO A 86 -11.17 21.67 -39.98
C PRO A 86 -10.72 22.61 -41.11
N SER A 87 -11.66 23.08 -41.93
CA SER A 87 -11.38 23.98 -43.05
C SER A 87 -10.87 25.35 -42.58
N GLU A 88 -11.47 25.90 -41.52
CA GLU A 88 -11.03 27.16 -40.91
C GLU A 88 -9.60 27.06 -40.35
N LYS A 89 -9.26 25.94 -39.70
CA LYS A 89 -7.90 25.70 -39.19
C LYS A 89 -6.89 25.64 -40.33
N THR A 90 -7.19 24.95 -41.41
CA THR A 90 -6.33 24.88 -42.61
C THR A 90 -6.14 26.27 -43.21
N ARG A 91 -7.21 27.06 -43.39
CA ARG A 91 -7.12 28.44 -43.91
C ARG A 91 -6.28 29.35 -43.01
N ALA A 92 -6.46 29.25 -41.69
CA ALA A 92 -5.68 30.03 -40.73
C ALA A 92 -4.18 29.66 -40.79
N LEU A 93 -3.86 28.38 -41.00
CA LEU A 93 -2.49 27.92 -41.18
C LEU A 93 -1.89 28.41 -42.51
N GLN A 94 -2.64 28.34 -43.61
CA GLN A 94 -2.24 28.92 -44.90
C GLN A 94 -1.98 30.43 -44.80
N ALA A 95 -2.84 31.16 -44.10
CA ALA A 95 -2.66 32.58 -43.85
C ALA A 95 -1.40 32.86 -43.02
N CYS A 96 -1.07 32.01 -42.04
CA CYS A 96 0.19 32.11 -41.30
C CYS A 96 1.40 31.93 -42.23
N LEU A 97 1.39 30.90 -43.09
CA LEU A 97 2.48 30.63 -44.02
C LEU A 97 2.68 31.77 -45.03
N ALA A 98 1.61 32.36 -45.54
CA ALA A 98 1.66 33.49 -46.46
C ALA A 98 2.35 34.74 -45.88
N ARG A 99 2.40 34.86 -44.54
CA ARG A 99 3.08 35.96 -43.84
C ARG A 99 4.58 35.71 -43.62
N LEU A 100 5.04 34.46 -43.75
CA LEU A 100 6.45 34.11 -43.53
C LEU A 100 7.35 34.70 -44.63
N ARG A 101 8.59 35.02 -44.26
CA ARG A 101 9.59 35.69 -45.12
C ARG A 101 10.95 34.97 -45.16
N GLY A 102 11.02 33.75 -44.64
CA GLY A 102 12.26 32.96 -44.54
C GLY A 102 11.99 31.46 -44.69
N ASP A 103 12.95 30.64 -44.25
CA ASP A 103 12.88 29.19 -44.38
C ASP A 103 11.87 28.58 -43.40
N LEU A 104 11.14 27.58 -43.89
CA LEU A 104 10.16 26.82 -43.14
C LEU A 104 10.64 25.38 -42.99
N THR A 105 10.81 24.95 -41.74
CA THR A 105 10.95 23.54 -41.39
C THR A 105 9.64 23.05 -40.80
N SER A 106 9.01 22.06 -41.41
CA SER A 106 7.76 21.46 -40.93
C SER A 106 7.97 20.05 -40.42
N GLY A 107 7.30 19.67 -39.33
CA GLY A 107 7.42 18.33 -38.74
C GLY A 107 6.18 17.87 -37.98
N PHE A 108 6.13 16.56 -37.75
CA PHE A 108 5.09 15.88 -36.98
C PHE A 108 5.72 14.90 -35.98
N SER A 109 4.95 14.48 -34.98
CA SER A 109 5.38 13.42 -34.07
C SER A 109 4.86 12.08 -34.59
N CYS A 110 5.75 11.18 -34.98
CA CYS A 110 5.41 9.79 -35.31
C CYS A 110 5.31 8.89 -34.07
N TRP A 111 5.55 9.46 -32.88
CA TRP A 111 5.44 8.78 -31.58
C TRP A 111 4.23 9.30 -30.82
N ASN A 112 3.56 8.39 -30.11
CA ASN A 112 2.61 8.75 -29.08
C ASN A 112 3.33 8.79 -27.73
N VAL A 113 3.61 9.98 -27.19
CA VAL A 113 4.30 10.10 -25.89
C VAL A 113 3.52 9.46 -24.74
N ALA A 114 2.19 9.32 -24.87
CA ALA A 114 1.35 8.62 -23.91
C ALA A 114 1.45 7.08 -24.03
N ASN A 115 1.95 6.56 -25.14
CA ASN A 115 2.18 5.13 -25.37
C ASN A 115 3.40 4.93 -26.29
N LEU A 116 4.58 4.80 -25.67
CA LEU A 116 5.84 4.65 -26.40
C LEU A 116 6.09 3.21 -26.93
N ALA A 117 5.15 2.29 -26.73
CA ALA A 117 5.35 0.87 -27.02
C ALA A 117 5.39 0.53 -28.52
N ALA A 118 4.87 1.41 -29.40
CA ALA A 118 4.84 1.19 -30.85
C ALA A 118 5.31 2.45 -31.62
N PRO A 119 6.43 2.38 -32.36
CA PRO A 119 6.78 3.39 -33.36
C PRO A 119 5.75 3.39 -34.49
N GLY A 120 5.33 4.57 -34.97
CA GLY A 120 4.42 4.70 -36.12
C GLY A 120 2.93 4.82 -35.77
N ASP A 121 2.60 5.03 -34.50
CA ASP A 121 1.22 5.24 -34.01
C ASP A 121 0.57 6.55 -34.51
N ARG A 122 1.32 7.41 -35.20
CA ARG A 122 0.85 8.69 -35.73
C ARG A 122 1.37 8.93 -37.13
N PHE A 123 0.51 9.49 -37.97
CA PHE A 123 0.81 9.72 -39.39
C PHE A 123 0.95 11.20 -39.70
N PRO A 124 1.67 11.57 -40.76
CA PRO A 124 1.74 12.95 -41.22
C PRO A 124 0.34 13.45 -41.62
N SER A 125 0.02 14.69 -41.27
CA SER A 125 -1.26 15.31 -41.66
C SER A 125 -1.36 15.52 -43.18
N PRO A 126 -2.58 15.62 -43.73
CA PRO A 126 -2.79 15.98 -45.14
C PRO A 126 -2.10 17.29 -45.54
N PHE A 127 -2.04 18.25 -44.61
CA PHE A 127 -1.38 19.52 -44.83
C PHE A 127 0.13 19.38 -44.99
N LEU A 128 0.76 18.47 -44.25
CA LEU A 128 2.20 18.20 -44.41
C LEU A 128 2.50 17.57 -45.78
N LEU A 129 1.61 16.70 -46.27
CA LEU A 129 1.71 16.16 -47.63
C LEU A 129 1.57 17.27 -48.69
N GLU A 130 0.66 18.23 -48.51
CA GLU A 130 0.55 19.39 -49.40
C GLU A 130 1.83 20.24 -49.41
N LEU A 131 2.41 20.51 -48.23
CA LEU A 131 3.68 21.23 -48.13
C LEU A 131 4.81 20.49 -48.87
N TYR A 132 4.88 19.18 -48.70
CA TYR A 132 5.85 18.35 -49.42
C TYR A 132 5.66 18.39 -50.94
N ARG A 133 4.42 18.27 -51.44
CA ARG A 133 4.12 18.35 -52.88
C ARG A 133 4.61 19.66 -53.49
N VAL A 134 4.40 20.78 -52.79
CA VAL A 134 4.85 22.11 -53.22
C VAL A 134 6.37 22.22 -53.15
N ALA A 135 6.97 21.86 -52.02
CA ALA A 135 8.41 21.99 -51.80
C ALA A 135 9.25 21.09 -52.72
N ALA A 136 8.77 19.87 -52.99
CA ALA A 136 9.46 18.91 -53.86
C ALA A 136 9.10 19.07 -55.35
N GLY A 137 8.16 19.94 -55.71
CA GLY A 137 7.67 20.08 -57.09
C GLY A 137 6.94 18.84 -57.63
N LYS A 138 6.32 18.03 -56.73
CA LYS A 138 5.68 16.75 -57.05
C LYS A 138 4.18 16.81 -56.73
N PRO A 139 3.33 17.39 -57.60
CA PRO A 139 1.91 17.60 -57.30
C PRO A 139 1.11 16.30 -57.11
N ALA A 140 1.55 15.20 -57.72
CA ALA A 140 0.91 13.89 -57.62
C ALA A 140 1.46 13.00 -56.48
N ALA A 141 2.34 13.52 -55.61
CA ALA A 141 2.94 12.69 -54.58
C ALA A 141 1.94 12.20 -53.54
N ASP A 142 2.14 10.97 -53.07
CA ASP A 142 1.33 10.32 -52.04
C ASP A 142 2.12 10.15 -50.73
N TYR A 143 1.49 9.57 -49.71
CA TYR A 143 2.14 9.30 -48.43
C TYR A 143 3.29 8.30 -48.55
N THR A 144 3.24 7.37 -49.50
CA THR A 144 4.33 6.41 -49.76
C THR A 144 5.60 7.13 -50.20
N GLN A 145 5.47 8.12 -51.09
CA GLN A 145 6.59 8.94 -51.53
C GLN A 145 7.10 9.87 -50.43
N LEU A 146 6.19 10.46 -49.63
CA LEU A 146 6.58 11.26 -48.48
C LEU A 146 7.37 10.43 -47.45
N ASP A 147 6.88 9.25 -47.08
CA ASP A 147 7.51 8.36 -46.10
C ASP A 147 8.94 7.95 -46.50
N ARG A 148 9.17 7.71 -47.80
CA ARG A 148 10.51 7.40 -48.34
C ARG A 148 11.49 8.57 -48.26
N GLU A 149 10.99 9.81 -48.30
CA GLU A 149 11.82 11.02 -48.29
C GLU A 149 11.95 11.64 -46.90
N LEU A 150 11.13 11.21 -45.94
CA LEU A 150 11.27 11.60 -44.55
C LEU A 150 12.59 11.05 -43.97
N PRO A 151 13.34 11.86 -43.20
CA PRO A 151 14.53 11.39 -42.51
C PRO A 151 14.15 10.39 -41.40
N ARG A 152 15.15 9.64 -40.90
CA ARG A 152 14.97 8.78 -39.72
C ARG A 152 14.34 9.62 -38.60
N PRO A 153 13.25 9.13 -37.95
CA PRO A 153 12.60 9.88 -36.88
C PRO A 153 13.57 10.31 -35.80
N ALA A 154 13.52 11.59 -35.43
CA ALA A 154 14.22 12.09 -34.26
C ALA A 154 13.66 11.37 -33.00
N GLY A 155 14.55 10.85 -32.17
CA GLY A 155 14.21 10.12 -30.95
C GLY A 155 14.89 10.71 -29.72
N PHE A 156 14.70 10.04 -28.58
CA PHE A 156 15.34 10.44 -27.31
C PHE A 156 16.84 10.11 -27.23
N VAL A 157 17.36 9.36 -28.19
CA VAL A 157 18.79 9.06 -28.29
C VAL A 157 19.41 10.02 -29.31
N PRO A 158 20.25 10.97 -28.88
CA PRO A 158 20.90 11.87 -29.81
C PRO A 158 22.05 11.15 -30.53
N GLY A 159 22.44 11.69 -31.67
CA GLY A 159 23.71 11.29 -32.28
C GLY A 159 24.89 11.63 -31.37
N GLU A 160 25.98 10.87 -31.45
CA GLU A 160 27.16 10.99 -30.57
C GLU A 160 27.73 12.42 -30.46
N ARG A 161 27.64 13.22 -31.54
CA ARG A 161 28.12 14.61 -31.60
C ARG A 161 27.09 15.66 -31.16
N LEU A 162 25.86 15.23 -30.90
CA LEU A 162 24.72 16.08 -30.57
C LEU A 162 24.26 15.92 -29.11
N ALA A 163 24.88 15.02 -28.35
CA ALA A 163 24.62 14.86 -26.93
C ALA A 163 24.94 16.15 -26.18
N LEU A 164 23.93 16.70 -25.50
CA LEU A 164 24.01 17.95 -24.75
C LEU A 164 24.41 17.72 -23.29
N ASP A 165 24.14 16.53 -22.76
CA ASP A 165 24.47 16.14 -21.40
C ASP A 165 25.02 14.70 -21.31
N GLU A 166 25.40 14.30 -20.10
CA GLU A 166 25.97 12.99 -19.81
C GLU A 166 24.99 11.86 -20.08
N VAL A 167 23.70 12.06 -19.81
CA VAL A 167 22.65 11.05 -20.01
C VAL A 167 22.47 10.78 -21.50
N GLU A 168 22.34 11.85 -22.29
CA GLU A 168 22.29 11.83 -23.74
C GLU A 168 23.54 11.19 -24.35
N TRP A 169 24.71 11.50 -23.80
CA TRP A 169 25.97 10.89 -24.23
C TRP A 169 25.95 9.38 -23.99
N TRP A 170 25.56 8.92 -22.81
CA TRP A 170 25.44 7.50 -22.52
C TRP A 170 24.41 6.80 -23.39
N LEU A 171 23.23 7.40 -23.60
CA LEU A 171 22.22 6.84 -24.50
C LEU A 171 22.77 6.65 -25.92
N SER A 172 23.52 7.63 -26.44
CA SER A 172 24.15 7.54 -27.76
C SER A 172 25.20 6.41 -27.85
N ARG A 173 25.96 6.20 -26.76
CA ARG A 173 26.93 5.10 -26.65
C ARG A 173 26.25 3.75 -26.54
N LEU A 174 25.17 3.66 -25.79
CA LEU A 174 24.39 2.43 -25.60
C LEU A 174 23.72 1.97 -26.90
N GLU A 175 23.17 2.89 -27.70
CA GLU A 175 22.64 2.56 -29.03
C GLU A 175 23.75 1.98 -29.94
N SER A 176 24.94 2.57 -29.89
CA SER A 176 26.11 2.09 -30.65
C SER A 176 26.62 0.73 -30.13
N ALA A 177 26.59 0.50 -28.81
CA ALA A 177 27.05 -0.73 -28.17
C ALA A 177 26.09 -1.91 -28.36
N ARG A 178 24.76 -1.68 -28.52
CA ARG A 178 23.78 -2.72 -28.88
C ARG A 178 24.15 -3.47 -30.17
N ALA A 179 24.96 -2.88 -31.04
CA ALA A 179 25.46 -3.50 -32.25
C ALA A 179 26.70 -4.39 -32.06
N GLY A 180 27.30 -4.49 -30.85
CA GLY A 180 28.54 -5.25 -30.67
C GLY A 180 29.12 -5.47 -29.25
N GLY A 181 28.43 -5.17 -28.15
CA GLY A 181 28.97 -5.43 -26.78
C GLY A 181 27.95 -5.32 -25.63
N ASP A 182 28.34 -5.78 -24.43
CA ASP A 182 27.51 -5.67 -23.22
C ASP A 182 27.54 -4.24 -22.67
N ALA A 183 26.67 -3.41 -23.24
CA ALA A 183 26.47 -2.01 -22.89
C ALA A 183 26.21 -1.80 -21.38
N ALA A 184 25.63 -2.79 -20.69
CA ALA A 184 25.41 -2.74 -19.25
C ALA A 184 26.72 -2.86 -18.45
N LEU A 185 27.73 -3.58 -18.96
CA LEU A 185 29.05 -3.66 -18.34
C LEU A 185 29.74 -2.29 -18.32
N LEU A 186 29.68 -1.54 -19.42
CA LEU A 186 30.25 -0.19 -19.51
C LEU A 186 29.57 0.76 -18.52
N VAL A 187 28.24 0.80 -18.49
CA VAL A 187 27.48 1.64 -17.55
C VAL A 187 27.82 1.31 -16.11
N ARG A 188 27.87 0.02 -15.75
CA ARG A 188 28.26 -0.42 -14.39
C ARG A 188 29.72 -0.07 -14.05
N GLY A 189 30.61 -0.02 -15.04
CA GLY A 189 32.01 0.41 -14.85
C GLY A 189 32.14 1.90 -14.51
N PHE A 190 31.24 2.75 -15.02
CA PHE A 190 31.24 4.19 -14.75
C PHE A 190 30.34 4.61 -13.58
N TYR A 191 29.31 3.82 -13.26
CA TYR A 191 28.39 4.07 -12.16
C TYR A 191 28.45 2.96 -11.10
N PRO A 192 29.32 3.10 -10.08
CA PRO A 192 29.50 2.08 -9.06
C PRO A 192 28.21 1.67 -8.35
N TRP A 193 27.30 2.61 -8.07
CA TRP A 193 26.01 2.31 -7.43
C TRP A 193 25.11 1.40 -8.28
N LEU A 194 25.21 1.46 -9.62
CA LEU A 194 24.48 0.55 -10.51
C LEU A 194 25.13 -0.84 -10.53
N ALA A 195 26.47 -0.91 -10.41
CA ALA A 195 27.17 -2.17 -10.25
C ALA A 195 26.82 -2.83 -8.90
N ASP A 196 26.77 -2.05 -7.81
CA ASP A 196 26.37 -2.53 -6.49
C ASP A 196 24.91 -3.01 -6.49
N GLY A 197 23.99 -2.24 -7.09
CA GLY A 197 22.60 -2.66 -7.25
C GLY A 197 22.47 -3.95 -8.05
N HIS A 198 23.22 -4.10 -9.15
CA HIS A 198 23.22 -5.34 -9.93
C HIS A 198 23.78 -6.53 -9.13
N ARG A 199 24.86 -6.33 -8.37
CA ARG A 199 25.43 -7.36 -7.49
C ARG A 199 24.42 -7.77 -6.42
N ALA A 200 23.75 -6.81 -5.78
CA ALA A 200 22.72 -7.09 -4.78
C ALA A 200 21.58 -7.93 -5.35
N GLU A 201 21.10 -7.60 -6.57
CA GLU A 201 20.06 -8.38 -7.24
C GLU A 201 20.53 -9.81 -7.56
N GLN A 202 21.75 -9.99 -8.05
CA GLN A 202 22.34 -11.32 -8.27
C GLN A 202 22.47 -12.14 -6.97
N GLN A 203 22.86 -11.52 -5.86
CA GLN A 203 22.98 -12.21 -4.57
C GLN A 203 21.61 -12.63 -4.03
N ARG A 204 20.58 -11.79 -4.19
CA ARG A 204 19.19 -12.12 -3.85
C ARG A 204 18.63 -13.27 -4.67
N ASP A 205 18.99 -13.34 -5.95
CA ASP A 205 18.60 -14.45 -6.85
C ASP A 205 19.44 -15.72 -6.62
N SER A 206 20.52 -15.65 -5.85
CA SER A 206 21.35 -16.80 -5.51
C SER A 206 20.70 -17.68 -4.43
N PRO A 207 21.06 -18.99 -4.35
CA PRO A 207 20.55 -19.88 -3.31
C PRO A 207 21.15 -19.60 -1.93
N ARG A 208 22.19 -18.77 -1.81
CA ARG A 208 22.78 -18.41 -0.53
C ARG A 208 21.92 -17.35 0.18
N PHE A 209 21.82 -17.46 1.49
CA PHE A 209 21.34 -16.37 2.32
C PHE A 209 22.50 -15.39 2.56
N THR A 210 22.29 -14.13 2.21
CA THR A 210 23.35 -13.11 2.21
C THR A 210 22.92 -11.84 2.94
N GLU A 211 23.82 -10.88 3.07
CA GLU A 211 23.50 -9.54 3.61
C GLU A 211 22.34 -8.87 2.86
N TRP A 212 22.19 -9.16 1.57
CA TRP A 212 21.13 -8.60 0.71
C TRP A 212 19.75 -9.24 0.93
N ASP A 213 19.71 -10.35 1.67
CA ASP A 213 18.51 -11.09 2.07
C ASP A 213 18.12 -10.83 3.54
N GLY A 214 19.00 -10.20 4.32
CA GLY A 214 18.79 -9.89 5.73
C GLY A 214 19.82 -10.49 6.70
N GLN A 215 21.00 -10.92 6.25
CA GLN A 215 22.09 -11.36 7.13
C GLN A 215 22.97 -10.18 7.56
N VAL A 216 22.70 -9.57 8.72
CA VAL A 216 23.41 -8.36 9.18
C VAL A 216 24.49 -8.63 10.22
N GLY A 217 24.67 -9.89 10.62
CA GLY A 217 25.63 -10.31 11.63
C GLY A 217 25.05 -10.28 13.05
N ALA A 218 25.65 -11.07 13.94
CA ALA A 218 25.17 -11.24 15.30
C ALA A 218 25.36 -9.97 16.14
N ASP A 219 24.30 -9.55 16.83
CA ASP A 219 24.32 -8.49 17.83
C ASP A 219 23.52 -8.96 19.07
N PRO A 220 24.20 -9.18 20.22
CA PRO A 220 23.54 -9.58 21.46
C PRO A 220 22.44 -8.63 21.93
N LEU A 221 22.49 -7.34 21.56
CA LEU A 221 21.47 -6.36 21.95
C LEU A 221 20.16 -6.52 21.17
N LEU A 222 20.16 -7.27 20.07
CA LEU A 222 18.93 -7.60 19.34
C LEU A 222 18.17 -8.77 20.00
N ASP A 223 18.85 -9.59 20.80
CA ASP A 223 18.24 -10.71 21.51
C ASP A 223 17.41 -10.22 22.70
N PRO A 224 16.07 -10.40 22.72
CA PRO A 224 15.21 -9.95 23.82
C PRO A 224 15.54 -10.60 25.17
N ARG A 225 16.25 -11.74 25.15
CA ARG A 225 16.72 -12.45 26.35
C ARG A 225 17.83 -11.68 27.07
N ILE A 226 18.64 -10.97 26.29
CA ILE A 226 19.82 -10.23 26.74
C ILE A 226 19.49 -8.76 26.93
N SER A 227 18.85 -8.13 25.93
CA SER A 227 18.53 -6.70 25.95
C SER A 227 17.51 -6.34 27.03
N ARG A 228 16.71 -7.33 27.45
CA ARG A 228 15.58 -7.15 28.38
C ARG A 228 14.58 -6.10 27.90
N GLU A 229 14.55 -5.81 26.60
CA GLU A 229 13.54 -4.94 26.04
C GLU A 229 12.18 -5.67 26.04
N PRO A 230 11.11 -5.09 26.62
CA PRO A 230 9.81 -5.75 26.66
C PRO A 230 9.23 -6.03 25.26
N MET A 231 8.94 -7.29 24.99
CA MET A 231 8.30 -7.77 23.77
C MET A 231 6.77 -7.79 23.93
N SER A 232 6.02 -7.51 22.86
CA SER A 232 4.58 -7.77 22.79
C SER A 232 4.29 -9.03 21.96
N CYS A 233 3.13 -9.65 22.16
CA CYS A 233 2.68 -10.76 21.32
C CYS A 233 2.70 -10.39 19.84
N SER A 234 2.20 -9.20 19.48
CA SER A 234 2.23 -8.69 18.11
C SER A 234 3.64 -8.57 17.53
N ARG A 235 4.61 -8.07 18.31
CA ARG A 235 6.02 -7.97 17.90
C ARG A 235 6.64 -9.35 17.67
N ILE A 236 6.30 -10.34 18.51
CA ILE A 236 6.76 -11.73 18.33
C ILE A 236 6.12 -12.37 17.10
N GLN A 237 4.82 -12.15 16.89
CA GLN A 237 4.11 -12.63 15.70
C GLN A 237 4.67 -12.02 14.42
N THR A 238 5.14 -10.76 14.44
CA THR A 238 5.88 -10.18 13.30
C THR A 238 7.11 -11.01 12.93
N ILE A 239 7.89 -11.48 13.92
CA ILE A 239 9.05 -12.35 13.67
C ILE A 239 8.59 -13.67 13.02
N GLY A 240 7.56 -14.30 13.59
CA GLY A 240 7.02 -15.56 13.09
C GLY A 240 6.42 -15.47 11.68
N SER A 241 5.78 -14.35 11.34
CA SER A 241 5.27 -14.08 9.99
C SER A 241 6.38 -13.75 9.00
N CYS A 242 7.22 -12.76 9.30
CA CYS A 242 8.31 -12.31 8.42
C CYS A 242 9.41 -11.62 9.23
N GLN A 243 10.56 -12.28 9.39
CA GLN A 243 11.70 -11.74 10.15
C GLN A 243 12.25 -10.46 9.52
N TYR A 244 12.22 -10.35 8.19
CA TYR A 244 12.61 -9.12 7.48
C TYR A 244 11.68 -7.93 7.81
N MET A 245 10.37 -8.18 7.92
CA MET A 245 9.43 -7.15 8.38
C MET A 245 9.74 -6.71 9.82
N TYR A 246 10.10 -7.66 10.70
CA TYR A 246 10.55 -7.34 12.05
C TYR A 246 11.81 -6.46 12.05
N PHE A 247 12.78 -6.79 11.20
CA PHE A 247 14.00 -6.00 11.04
C PHE A 247 13.70 -4.57 10.64
N LEU A 248 12.90 -4.36 9.59
CA LEU A 248 12.53 -3.02 9.15
C LEU A 248 11.76 -2.25 10.23
N GLN A 249 10.76 -2.89 10.84
CA GLN A 249 9.82 -2.21 11.74
C GLN A 249 10.38 -1.93 13.14
N TYR A 250 11.12 -2.89 13.72
CA TYR A 250 11.51 -2.83 15.12
C TYR A 250 13.01 -2.63 15.33
N VAL A 251 13.85 -3.13 14.41
CA VAL A 251 15.31 -2.95 14.51
C VAL A 251 15.71 -1.61 13.87
N LEU A 252 15.37 -1.40 12.60
CA LEU A 252 15.66 -0.15 11.89
C LEU A 252 14.64 0.96 12.16
N GLN A 253 13.49 0.62 12.74
CA GLN A 253 12.40 1.56 13.04
C GLN A 253 11.90 2.35 11.82
N VAL A 254 11.92 1.72 10.64
CA VAL A 254 11.41 2.29 9.40
C VAL A 254 9.88 2.35 9.49
N ARG A 255 9.34 3.56 9.43
CA ARG A 255 7.90 3.81 9.41
C ARG A 255 7.50 4.37 8.05
N PRO A 256 6.43 3.86 7.42
CA PRO A 256 5.86 4.55 6.27
C PRO A 256 5.40 5.95 6.70
N PRO A 257 5.39 6.94 5.78
CA PRO A 257 4.67 8.18 6.01
C PRO A 257 3.21 7.88 6.34
N ASP A 258 2.60 8.67 7.22
CA ASP A 258 1.18 8.54 7.54
C ASP A 258 0.33 8.90 6.30
N GLU A 259 -0.04 7.90 5.50
CA GLU A 259 -0.98 8.07 4.40
C GLU A 259 -2.42 7.99 4.94
N ILE A 260 -3.07 9.15 5.03
CA ILE A 260 -4.50 9.23 5.39
C ILE A 260 -5.32 9.00 4.12
N GLU A 261 -5.30 7.77 3.57
CA GLU A 261 -6.33 7.35 2.62
C GLU A 261 -7.59 6.97 3.40
N ARG A 262 -8.50 7.94 3.56
CA ARG A 262 -9.82 7.69 4.14
C ARG A 262 -10.77 7.21 3.06
N ASP A 263 -11.21 5.96 3.19
CA ASP A 263 -12.33 5.43 2.42
C ASP A 263 -13.59 6.26 2.74
N PRO A 264 -14.18 6.99 1.77
CA PRO A 264 -15.32 7.86 2.02
C PRO A 264 -16.59 7.07 2.44
N THR A 265 -16.58 5.75 2.26
CA THR A 265 -17.69 4.87 2.63
C THR A 265 -17.56 4.31 4.05
N ARG A 266 -16.43 4.54 4.74
CA ARG A 266 -16.17 4.01 6.08
C ARG A 266 -15.79 5.13 7.04
N TRP A 267 -16.36 5.08 8.24
CA TRP A 267 -16.01 6.00 9.31
C TRP A 267 -14.71 5.59 10.02
N LEU A 268 -14.64 4.38 10.56
CA LEU A 268 -13.48 3.80 11.24
C LEU A 268 -12.81 2.73 10.38
N ASP A 269 -11.49 2.69 10.40
CA ASP A 269 -10.73 1.59 9.82
C ASP A 269 -10.95 0.28 10.63
N PRO A 270 -10.51 -0.90 10.15
CA PRO A 270 -10.71 -2.16 10.89
C PRO A 270 -10.08 -2.20 12.29
N MET A 271 -8.94 -1.56 12.50
CA MET A 271 -8.20 -1.55 13.76
C MET A 271 -8.88 -0.62 14.78
N GLU A 272 -9.30 0.54 14.32
CA GLU A 272 -10.12 1.50 15.07
C GLU A 272 -11.46 0.89 15.47
N SER A 273 -12.15 0.23 14.53
CA SER A 273 -13.42 -0.47 14.81
C SER A 273 -13.25 -1.58 15.85
N GLY A 274 -12.12 -2.31 15.80
CA GLY A 274 -11.77 -3.31 16.80
C GLY A 274 -11.57 -2.71 18.18
N SER A 275 -10.78 -1.63 18.27
CA SER A 275 -10.50 -0.94 19.53
C SER A 275 -11.77 -0.42 20.21
N LEU A 276 -12.71 0.14 19.43
CA LEU A 276 -14.01 0.58 19.95
C LEU A 276 -14.82 -0.59 20.54
N LEU A 277 -14.84 -1.76 19.88
CA LEU A 277 -15.53 -2.94 20.42
C LEU A 277 -14.93 -3.42 21.75
N HIS A 278 -13.60 -3.44 21.86
CA HIS A 278 -12.94 -3.78 23.12
C HIS A 278 -13.29 -2.81 24.24
N GLU A 279 -13.27 -1.49 23.96
CA GLU A 279 -13.65 -0.46 24.93
C GLU A 279 -15.10 -0.64 25.42
N VAL A 280 -16.03 -0.92 24.51
CA VAL A 280 -17.44 -1.18 24.84
C VAL A 280 -17.58 -2.42 25.73
N PHE A 281 -16.97 -3.55 25.35
CA PHE A 281 -17.10 -4.79 26.12
C PHE A 281 -16.46 -4.70 27.51
N ARG A 282 -15.29 -4.05 27.60
CA ARG A 282 -14.64 -3.78 28.88
C ARG A 282 -15.56 -2.97 29.78
N ARG A 283 -16.03 -1.80 29.31
CA ARG A 283 -16.85 -0.88 30.09
C ARG A 283 -18.17 -1.53 30.51
N PHE A 284 -18.80 -2.31 29.63
CA PHE A 284 -20.02 -3.04 29.94
C PHE A 284 -19.86 -3.98 31.15
N PHE A 285 -18.81 -4.81 31.17
CA PHE A 285 -18.60 -5.70 32.31
C PHE A 285 -18.10 -4.98 33.56
N GLU A 286 -17.27 -3.95 33.43
CA GLU A 286 -16.82 -3.14 34.57
C GLU A 286 -18.03 -2.49 35.27
N GLU A 287 -18.99 -1.95 34.52
CA GLU A 287 -20.19 -1.28 35.03
C GLU A 287 -21.29 -2.24 35.50
N MET A 288 -21.23 -3.52 35.15
CA MET A 288 -22.22 -4.52 35.60
C MET A 288 -22.23 -4.63 37.15
N PRO A 289 -23.37 -4.62 37.83
CA PRO A 289 -23.39 -4.66 39.29
C PRO A 289 -23.03 -6.04 39.86
N GLY A 290 -22.39 -6.04 41.03
CA GLY A 290 -22.09 -7.25 41.80
C GLY A 290 -20.84 -8.02 41.34
N GLU A 291 -20.49 -9.05 42.12
CA GLU A 291 -19.37 -9.95 41.84
C GLU A 291 -19.68 -11.00 40.76
N ASP A 292 -20.96 -11.31 40.59
CA ASP A 292 -21.44 -12.23 39.56
C ASP A 292 -21.69 -11.47 38.26
N LYS A 293 -20.68 -11.46 37.41
CA LYS A 293 -20.68 -10.76 36.12
C LYS A 293 -21.24 -11.62 34.97
N ARG A 294 -22.02 -12.68 35.27
CA ARG A 294 -22.65 -13.50 34.23
C ARG A 294 -23.75 -12.68 33.54
N PRO A 295 -23.65 -12.46 32.22
CA PRO A 295 -24.63 -11.68 31.49
C PRO A 295 -25.92 -12.48 31.28
N VAL A 296 -27.05 -11.77 31.32
CA VAL A 296 -28.38 -12.27 30.97
C VAL A 296 -28.94 -11.36 29.89
N PHE A 297 -29.32 -11.93 28.74
CA PHE A 297 -29.63 -11.15 27.55
C PHE A 297 -30.74 -10.12 27.80
N ASP A 298 -31.89 -10.56 28.31
CA ASP A 298 -33.05 -9.68 28.52
C ASP A 298 -32.81 -8.61 29.60
N ARG A 299 -31.94 -8.90 30.57
CA ARG A 299 -31.59 -7.97 31.66
C ARG A 299 -30.62 -6.89 31.19
N ASP A 300 -29.59 -7.29 30.43
CA ASP A 300 -28.39 -6.49 30.22
C ASP A 300 -28.34 -5.79 28.85
N ILE A 301 -29.27 -6.11 27.95
CA ILE A 301 -29.30 -5.56 26.58
C ILE A 301 -29.32 -4.03 26.56
N THR A 302 -30.12 -3.40 27.42
CA THR A 302 -30.19 -1.93 27.51
C THR A 302 -28.90 -1.33 28.05
N SER A 303 -28.22 -2.03 28.96
CA SER A 303 -26.94 -1.57 29.53
C SER A 303 -25.82 -1.58 28.49
N ILE A 304 -25.64 -2.69 27.78
CA ILE A 304 -24.59 -2.78 26.74
C ILE A 304 -24.84 -1.81 25.58
N GLU A 305 -26.10 -1.61 25.17
CA GLU A 305 -26.43 -0.61 24.14
C GLU A 305 -26.16 0.82 24.61
N SER A 306 -26.48 1.15 25.86
CA SER A 306 -26.16 2.46 26.45
C SER A 306 -24.65 2.71 26.45
N VAL A 307 -23.86 1.73 26.90
CA VAL A 307 -22.40 1.80 26.88
C VAL A 307 -21.86 1.98 25.45
N ALA A 308 -22.40 1.21 24.50
CA ALA A 308 -22.04 1.31 23.09
C ALA A 308 -22.34 2.70 22.51
N HIS A 309 -23.52 3.26 22.79
CA HIS A 309 -23.89 4.59 22.32
C HIS A 309 -22.96 5.69 22.85
N ASP A 310 -22.61 5.62 24.13
CA ASP A 310 -21.67 6.57 24.75
C ASP A 310 -20.27 6.50 24.14
N GLU A 311 -19.73 5.30 23.93
CA GLU A 311 -18.40 5.13 23.32
C GLU A 311 -18.42 5.55 21.85
N ILE A 312 -19.47 5.19 21.10
CA ILE A 312 -19.66 5.65 19.71
C ILE A 312 -19.69 7.18 19.65
N ALA A 313 -20.38 7.85 20.59
CA ALA A 313 -20.43 9.31 20.64
C ALA A 313 -19.03 9.92 20.91
N ARG A 314 -18.27 9.34 21.85
CA ARG A 314 -16.88 9.77 22.14
C ARG A 314 -15.95 9.59 20.94
N TRP A 315 -16.03 8.43 20.29
CA TRP A 315 -15.25 8.15 19.08
C TRP A 315 -15.62 9.08 17.93
N ARG A 316 -16.90 9.43 17.77
CA ARG A 316 -17.37 10.34 16.71
C ARG A 316 -16.78 11.74 16.85
N ILE A 317 -16.53 12.19 18.08
CA ILE A 317 -15.85 13.46 18.34
C ILE A 317 -14.36 13.35 17.99
N ARG A 318 -13.71 12.25 18.38
CA ARG A 318 -12.28 12.03 18.13
C ARG A 318 -11.96 11.83 16.66
N ILE A 319 -12.80 11.10 15.95
CA ILE A 319 -12.68 10.77 14.53
C ILE A 319 -14.02 11.14 13.89
N PRO A 320 -14.14 12.32 13.27
CA PRO A 320 -15.37 12.69 12.58
C PRO A 320 -15.63 11.79 11.36
N PRO A 321 -16.85 11.27 11.17
CA PRO A 321 -17.19 10.43 10.02
C PRO A 321 -17.18 11.24 8.72
N PRO A 322 -16.82 10.64 7.58
CA PRO A 322 -16.84 11.31 6.29
C PRO A 322 -18.27 11.61 5.79
N SER A 323 -19.25 10.83 6.25
CA SER A 323 -20.68 11.04 5.97
C SER A 323 -21.55 10.39 7.05
N GLU A 324 -22.80 10.87 7.19
CA GLU A 324 -23.77 10.23 8.10
C GLU A 324 -24.13 8.80 7.69
N LEU A 325 -24.03 8.47 6.40
CA LEU A 325 -24.27 7.11 5.90
C LEU A 325 -23.18 6.15 6.41
N ALA A 326 -21.90 6.52 6.23
CA ALA A 326 -20.77 5.73 6.71
C ALA A 326 -20.83 5.53 8.24
N PHE A 327 -21.18 6.59 8.97
CA PHE A 327 -21.40 6.54 10.41
C PHE A 327 -22.55 5.59 10.78
N GLY A 328 -23.72 5.73 10.15
CA GLY A 328 -24.90 4.92 10.42
C GLY A 328 -24.65 3.43 10.20
N THR A 329 -24.00 3.06 9.10
CA THR A 329 -23.65 1.67 8.81
C THR A 329 -22.77 1.06 9.89
N GLN A 330 -21.65 1.71 10.26
CA GLN A 330 -20.75 1.14 11.27
C GLN A 330 -21.34 1.18 12.69
N ARG A 331 -22.13 2.21 13.02
CA ARG A 331 -22.91 2.23 14.27
C ARG A 331 -23.81 1.00 14.37
N ASP A 332 -24.56 0.69 13.31
CA ASP A 332 -25.51 -0.41 13.31
C ASP A 332 -24.79 -1.78 13.37
N GLU A 333 -23.63 -1.90 12.72
CA GLU A 333 -22.76 -3.09 12.82
C GLU A 333 -22.22 -3.30 14.25
N LEU A 334 -21.79 -2.23 14.91
CA LEU A 334 -21.31 -2.26 16.30
C LEU A 334 -22.42 -2.68 17.27
N LEU A 335 -23.61 -2.08 17.14
CA LEU A 335 -24.76 -2.43 17.97
C LEU A 335 -25.18 -3.88 17.73
N PHE A 336 -25.21 -4.34 16.47
CA PHE A 336 -25.49 -5.74 16.15
C PHE A 336 -24.47 -6.70 16.81
N ALA A 337 -23.18 -6.35 16.77
CA ALA A 337 -22.13 -7.12 17.44
C ALA A 337 -22.36 -7.18 18.96
N CYS A 338 -22.78 -6.08 19.60
CA CYS A 338 -23.11 -6.06 21.03
C CYS A 338 -24.26 -7.02 21.39
N ARG A 339 -25.33 -7.05 20.59
CA ARG A 339 -26.46 -7.97 20.81
C ARG A 339 -26.04 -9.43 20.65
N THR A 340 -25.27 -9.72 19.59
CA THR A 340 -24.77 -11.08 19.31
C THR A 340 -23.82 -11.54 20.40
N PHE A 341 -22.89 -10.67 20.81
CA PHE A 341 -22.00 -10.89 21.95
C PHE A 341 -22.80 -11.29 23.18
N LEU A 342 -23.76 -10.46 23.61
CA LEU A 342 -24.50 -10.69 24.85
C LEU A 342 -25.24 -12.03 24.84
N LYS A 343 -25.87 -12.38 23.71
CA LYS A 343 -26.61 -13.64 23.59
C LYS A 343 -25.72 -14.87 23.69
N ILE A 344 -24.54 -14.79 23.09
CA ILE A 344 -23.57 -15.89 23.07
C ILE A 344 -22.87 -16.01 24.42
N GLU A 345 -22.63 -14.90 25.10
CA GLU A 345 -22.07 -14.91 26.45
C GLU A 345 -23.01 -15.51 27.49
N GLU A 346 -24.32 -15.21 27.41
CA GLU A 346 -25.33 -15.83 28.27
C GLU A 346 -25.27 -17.36 28.18
N ALA A 347 -25.29 -17.90 26.95
CA ALA A 347 -25.20 -19.34 26.72
C ALA A 347 -23.85 -19.91 27.18
N HIS A 348 -22.74 -19.27 26.83
CA HIS A 348 -21.40 -19.76 27.17
C HIS A 348 -21.15 -19.81 28.68
N CYS A 349 -21.55 -18.77 29.42
CA CYS A 349 -21.37 -18.75 30.88
C CYS A 349 -22.21 -19.84 31.56
N ALA A 350 -23.40 -20.14 31.03
CA ALA A 350 -24.24 -21.23 31.51
C ALA A 350 -23.63 -22.61 31.21
N ASP A 351 -23.21 -22.84 29.96
CA ASP A 351 -22.71 -24.14 29.51
C ASP A 351 -21.32 -24.48 30.09
N ALA A 352 -20.41 -23.50 30.13
CA ALA A 352 -19.04 -23.70 30.61
C ALA A 352 -18.91 -23.51 32.13
N GLY A 353 -19.94 -22.99 32.81
CA GLY A 353 -19.91 -22.75 34.25
C GLY A 353 -18.84 -21.74 34.67
N VAL A 354 -18.65 -20.70 33.85
CA VAL A 354 -17.63 -19.66 34.06
C VAL A 354 -18.25 -18.31 34.42
N ILE A 355 -17.50 -17.52 35.17
CA ILE A 355 -17.86 -16.14 35.53
C ILE A 355 -16.80 -15.22 34.93
N PRO A 356 -17.18 -14.22 34.12
CA PRO A 356 -16.25 -13.18 33.66
C PRO A 356 -15.68 -12.41 34.85
N ARG A 357 -14.34 -12.26 34.95
CA ARG A 357 -13.71 -11.65 36.15
C ARG A 357 -12.87 -10.42 35.87
N PHE A 358 -12.01 -10.46 34.86
CA PHE A 358 -11.09 -9.35 34.58
C PHE A 358 -11.09 -9.04 33.08
N PHE A 359 -10.97 -7.75 32.75
CA PHE A 359 -11.10 -7.24 31.40
C PHE A 359 -9.98 -6.24 31.13
N GLU A 360 -9.40 -6.30 29.93
CA GLU A 360 -8.33 -5.41 29.47
C GLU A 360 -7.26 -5.20 30.55
N VAL A 361 -6.64 -6.30 30.99
CA VAL A 361 -5.65 -6.29 32.08
C VAL A 361 -4.26 -5.97 31.53
N PRO A 362 -3.73 -4.74 31.73
CA PRO A 362 -2.42 -4.38 31.22
C PRO A 362 -1.30 -4.91 32.11
N PHE A 363 -0.19 -5.27 31.47
CA PHE A 363 1.07 -5.60 32.13
C PHE A 363 2.26 -5.02 31.32
N GLY A 364 3.26 -4.45 32.01
CA GLY A 364 4.42 -3.83 31.36
C GLY A 364 4.14 -2.51 30.64
N MET A 365 3.04 -1.85 30.99
CA MET A 365 2.58 -0.58 30.43
C MET A 365 1.96 0.27 31.54
N ARG A 366 1.82 1.59 31.33
CA ARG A 366 1.14 2.46 32.31
C ARG A 366 -0.27 1.92 32.57
N PRO A 367 -0.64 1.57 33.82
CA PRO A 367 -1.95 1.02 34.11
C PRO A 367 -3.04 2.05 33.79
N GLY A 368 -3.82 1.81 32.74
CA GLY A 368 -5.08 2.51 32.47
C GLY A 368 -6.29 1.77 33.05
N SER A 369 -6.07 0.60 33.65
CA SER A 369 -7.08 -0.30 34.20
C SER A 369 -7.04 -0.27 35.73
N SER A 370 -8.21 -0.38 36.35
CA SER A 370 -8.36 -0.55 37.80
C SER A 370 -8.29 -2.01 38.25
N SER A 371 -8.01 -2.94 37.32
CA SER A 371 -7.95 -4.36 37.61
C SER A 371 -6.92 -4.67 38.71
N PRO A 372 -7.28 -5.47 39.73
CA PRO A 372 -6.39 -5.79 40.86
C PRO A 372 -5.21 -6.67 40.48
N ILE A 373 -5.22 -7.24 39.27
CA ILE A 373 -4.14 -8.08 38.73
C ILE A 373 -3.34 -7.37 37.63
N ALA A 374 -3.62 -6.08 37.36
CA ALA A 374 -2.83 -5.27 36.44
C ALA A 374 -1.45 -4.97 37.01
N SER A 375 -0.46 -4.78 36.13
CA SER A 375 0.93 -4.53 36.53
C SER A 375 1.55 -3.43 35.66
N ALA A 376 2.23 -2.46 36.29
CA ALA A 376 3.07 -1.52 35.53
C ALA A 376 4.33 -2.20 34.97
N GLU A 377 4.79 -3.25 35.63
CA GLU A 377 5.99 -3.99 35.27
C GLU A 377 5.69 -5.08 34.25
N ALA A 378 6.65 -5.32 33.36
CA ALA A 378 6.60 -6.42 32.42
C ALA A 378 6.64 -7.77 33.15
N VAL A 379 6.05 -8.78 32.52
CA VAL A 379 6.04 -10.13 33.03
C VAL A 379 7.26 -10.87 32.50
N GLU A 380 7.98 -11.55 33.37
CA GLU A 380 9.12 -12.37 32.97
C GLU A 380 8.65 -13.76 32.56
N ILE A 381 8.83 -14.10 31.28
CA ILE A 381 8.41 -15.39 30.73
C ILE A 381 9.64 -16.31 30.64
N PRO A 382 9.66 -17.44 31.37
CA PRO A 382 10.75 -18.39 31.32
C PRO A 382 10.71 -19.20 30.02
N ILE A 383 11.83 -19.22 29.31
CA ILE A 383 12.04 -19.95 28.05
C ILE A 383 13.23 -20.92 28.16
N ALA A 384 13.36 -21.56 29.32
CA ALA A 384 14.38 -22.57 29.61
C ALA A 384 14.59 -23.54 28.43
N PRO A 385 15.85 -23.95 28.14
CA PRO A 385 17.04 -23.77 28.97
C PRO A 385 17.79 -22.43 28.81
N ARG A 386 17.35 -21.53 27.91
CA ARG A 386 18.13 -20.32 27.51
C ARG A 386 17.74 -19.02 28.22
N GLY A 387 17.13 -19.10 29.40
CA GLY A 387 16.79 -17.94 30.23
C GLY A 387 15.32 -17.51 30.13
N SER A 388 15.08 -16.20 30.09
CA SER A 388 13.76 -15.57 30.12
C SER A 388 13.76 -14.29 29.27
N PHE A 389 12.59 -13.80 28.91
CA PHE A 389 12.42 -12.48 28.31
C PHE A 389 11.29 -11.71 29.00
N LEU A 390 11.25 -10.39 28.79
CA LEU A 390 10.17 -9.55 29.31
C LEU A 390 9.03 -9.45 28.30
N LEU A 391 7.83 -9.78 28.74
CA LEU A 391 6.59 -9.64 27.98
C LEU A 391 5.77 -8.46 28.51
N ARG A 392 5.21 -7.67 27.60
CA ARG A 392 4.20 -6.64 27.88
C ARG A 392 2.97 -6.85 27.00
N GLY A 393 1.81 -6.41 27.48
CA GLY A 393 0.56 -6.53 26.74
C GLY A 393 -0.67 -6.19 27.57
N SER A 394 -1.84 -6.45 26.99
CA SER A 394 -3.14 -6.37 27.66
C SER A 394 -3.86 -7.70 27.40
N ILE A 395 -4.35 -8.35 28.46
CA ILE A 395 -5.20 -9.54 28.31
C ILE A 395 -6.65 -9.05 28.23
N ASP A 396 -7.29 -9.23 27.07
CA ASP A 396 -8.64 -8.67 26.82
C ASP A 396 -9.68 -9.18 27.82
N ARG A 397 -9.68 -10.49 28.10
CA ARG A 397 -10.63 -11.09 29.03
C ARG A 397 -10.11 -12.34 29.74
N ILE A 398 -10.47 -12.42 31.03
CA ILE A 398 -10.18 -13.53 31.92
C ILE A 398 -11.47 -13.96 32.62
N ASP A 399 -11.84 -15.22 32.42
CA ASP A 399 -12.98 -15.86 33.07
C ASP A 399 -12.48 -16.81 34.17
N GLN A 400 -13.28 -16.99 35.21
CA GLN A 400 -13.00 -17.93 36.30
C GLN A 400 -14.05 -19.05 36.31
N ALA A 401 -13.59 -20.30 36.26
CA ALA A 401 -14.43 -21.48 36.36
C ALA A 401 -14.77 -21.81 37.83
N ALA A 402 -15.79 -22.64 38.03
CA ALA A 402 -16.24 -23.06 39.36
C ALA A 402 -15.16 -23.80 40.19
N ASP A 403 -14.19 -24.45 39.54
CA ASP A 403 -13.07 -25.12 40.19
C ASP A 403 -11.91 -24.18 40.56
N GLY A 404 -12.06 -22.87 40.29
CA GLY A 404 -11.06 -21.84 40.56
C GLY A 404 -10.00 -21.68 39.47
N SER A 405 -10.06 -22.47 38.38
CA SER A 405 -9.20 -22.28 37.22
C SER A 405 -9.63 -21.09 36.36
N TYR A 406 -8.73 -20.62 35.50
CA TYR A 406 -8.95 -19.45 34.65
C TYR A 406 -8.95 -19.79 33.17
N HIS A 407 -9.80 -19.10 32.42
CA HIS A 407 -9.83 -19.14 30.96
C HIS A 407 -9.46 -17.76 30.39
N VAL A 408 -8.63 -17.73 29.35
CA VAL A 408 -8.16 -16.49 28.71
C VAL A 408 -8.77 -16.36 27.31
N TRP A 409 -9.37 -15.22 27.02
CA TRP A 409 -9.94 -14.93 25.71
C TRP A 409 -9.36 -13.64 25.14
N ASP A 410 -8.90 -13.72 23.90
CA ASP A 410 -8.58 -12.55 23.09
C ASP A 410 -9.70 -12.32 22.05
N TYR A 411 -10.15 -11.08 21.95
CA TYR A 411 -11.25 -10.71 21.07
C TYR A 411 -10.73 -10.38 19.66
N LYS A 412 -11.35 -10.98 18.65
CA LYS A 412 -11.02 -10.77 17.24
C LYS A 412 -12.24 -10.32 16.44
N THR A 413 -12.11 -9.24 15.69
CA THR A 413 -13.20 -8.68 14.85
C THR A 413 -13.11 -9.08 13.37
N GLY A 414 -12.04 -9.79 13.00
CA GLY A 414 -11.75 -10.23 11.64
C GLY A 414 -12.50 -11.50 11.20
N ASN A 415 -12.10 -12.04 10.06
CA ASN A 415 -12.58 -13.33 9.56
C ASN A 415 -11.98 -14.48 10.40
N PRO A 416 -12.79 -15.40 10.96
CA PRO A 416 -12.29 -16.53 11.74
C PRO A 416 -11.63 -17.62 10.88
N TYR A 417 -11.75 -17.61 9.55
CA TYR A 417 -11.24 -18.67 8.67
C TYR A 417 -9.77 -19.07 8.92
N PRO A 418 -8.81 -18.14 9.09
CA PRO A 418 -7.41 -18.48 9.40
C PRO A 418 -7.21 -19.16 10.77
N TYR A 419 -8.23 -19.15 11.62
CA TYR A 419 -8.22 -19.72 12.97
C TYR A 419 -8.96 -21.06 13.05
N ARG A 420 -9.63 -21.49 11.97
CA ARG A 420 -10.39 -22.76 11.93
C ARG A 420 -9.51 -24.00 11.97
N GLU A 421 -8.30 -23.90 11.42
CA GLU A 421 -7.33 -24.98 11.52
C GLU A 421 -6.72 -24.99 12.93
N GLU A 422 -6.41 -26.18 13.46
CA GLU A 422 -5.60 -26.38 14.68
C GLU A 422 -4.12 -26.04 14.43
N LEU A 423 -3.87 -24.94 13.73
CA LEU A 423 -2.55 -24.33 13.63
C LEU A 423 -2.27 -23.77 15.02
N GLY A 424 -1.56 -24.53 15.87
CA GLY A 424 -1.17 -24.13 17.23
C GLY A 424 -0.33 -22.86 17.21
N LEU A 425 0.99 -22.97 17.37
CA LEU A 425 1.86 -21.79 17.39
C LEU A 425 2.23 -21.30 15.97
N ASN A 426 2.07 -22.15 14.95
CA ASN A 426 2.32 -21.86 13.53
C ASN A 426 3.64 -21.12 13.27
N GLY A 427 4.74 -21.68 13.79
CA GLY A 427 6.08 -21.08 13.66
C GLY A 427 6.23 -19.69 14.30
N GLY A 428 5.35 -19.34 15.25
CA GLY A 428 5.33 -18.04 15.90
C GLY A 428 4.22 -17.09 15.42
N ARG A 429 3.48 -17.45 14.36
CA ARG A 429 2.39 -16.61 13.82
C ARG A 429 1.21 -16.49 14.78
N GLN A 430 1.03 -17.44 15.70
CA GLN A 430 -0.05 -17.44 16.70
C GLN A 430 0.50 -17.76 18.10
N VAL A 431 1.16 -16.80 18.76
CA VAL A 431 1.69 -17.00 20.12
C VAL A 431 0.84 -16.36 21.22
N GLN A 432 -0.15 -15.54 20.86
CA GLN A 432 -0.84 -14.67 21.79
C GLN A 432 -1.59 -15.45 22.90
N TYR A 433 -2.33 -16.49 22.54
CA TYR A 433 -3.06 -17.32 23.50
C TYR A 433 -2.12 -17.97 24.53
N ALA A 434 -1.00 -18.55 24.07
CA ALA A 434 -0.04 -19.24 24.93
C ALA A 434 0.70 -18.26 25.85
N LEU A 435 1.14 -17.12 25.30
CA LEU A 435 1.86 -16.10 26.07
C LEU A 435 0.96 -15.41 27.08
N TYR A 436 -0.31 -15.15 26.76
CA TYR A 436 -1.25 -14.57 27.72
C TYR A 436 -1.64 -15.56 28.82
N ALA A 437 -1.73 -16.86 28.53
CA ALA A 437 -1.89 -17.88 29.56
C ALA A 437 -0.71 -17.87 30.55
N MET A 438 0.54 -17.91 30.05
CA MET A 438 1.74 -17.82 30.90
C MET A 438 1.82 -16.49 31.67
N ALA A 439 1.45 -15.37 31.03
CA ALA A 439 1.46 -14.06 31.67
C ALA A 439 0.44 -13.98 32.81
N LEU A 440 -0.76 -14.53 32.60
CA LEU A 440 -1.79 -14.55 33.62
C LEU A 440 -1.35 -15.34 34.87
N GLU A 441 -0.73 -16.50 34.71
CA GLU A 441 -0.26 -17.28 35.86
C GLU A 441 0.74 -16.48 36.73
N GLU A 442 1.65 -15.75 36.10
CA GLU A 442 2.60 -14.90 36.82
C GLU A 442 1.91 -13.67 37.46
N LEU A 443 0.93 -13.06 36.80
CA LEU A 443 0.14 -11.96 37.38
C LEU A 443 -0.71 -12.41 38.58
N LEU A 444 -1.30 -13.61 38.52
CA LEU A 444 -2.02 -14.23 39.63
C LEU A 444 -1.07 -14.47 40.81
N ARG A 445 0.12 -15.02 40.54
CA ARG A 445 1.14 -15.25 41.57
C ARG A 445 1.57 -13.94 42.25
N ARG A 446 1.84 -12.88 41.48
CA ARG A 446 2.23 -11.55 42.01
C ARG A 446 1.13 -10.90 42.84
N SER A 447 -0.13 -11.12 42.48
CA SER A 447 -1.30 -10.59 43.19
C SER A 447 -1.76 -11.47 44.36
N GLY A 448 -1.05 -12.56 44.67
CA GLY A 448 -1.39 -13.48 45.76
C GLY A 448 -2.65 -14.32 45.49
N ARG A 449 -3.08 -14.44 44.23
CA ARG A 449 -4.23 -15.24 43.83
C ARG A 449 -3.78 -16.64 43.42
N LEU A 450 -4.54 -17.65 43.84
CA LEU A 450 -4.32 -19.04 43.46
C LEU A 450 -5.17 -19.39 42.22
N GLY A 451 -4.65 -20.32 41.42
CA GLY A 451 -5.30 -20.88 40.23
C GLY A 451 -4.34 -21.00 39.06
N ALA A 452 -4.74 -21.75 38.05
CA ALA A 452 -3.96 -22.01 36.83
C ALA A 452 -4.84 -21.78 35.60
N VAL A 453 -4.21 -21.53 34.46
CA VAL A 453 -4.95 -21.33 33.21
C VAL A 453 -5.22 -22.69 32.57
N LYS A 454 -6.51 -23.05 32.41
CA LYS A 454 -6.91 -24.32 31.78
C LYS A 454 -7.28 -24.18 30.31
N GLN A 455 -7.75 -23.00 29.91
CA GLN A 455 -8.18 -22.75 28.54
C GLN A 455 -7.66 -21.39 28.08
N SER A 456 -7.23 -21.32 26.83
CA SER A 456 -6.94 -20.07 26.18
C SER A 456 -7.33 -20.14 24.70
N GLY A 457 -7.76 -19.01 24.15
CA GLY A 457 -8.18 -18.98 22.77
C GLY A 457 -8.65 -17.62 22.29
N TYR A 458 -9.28 -17.64 21.12
CA TYR A 458 -9.79 -16.46 20.45
C TYR A 458 -11.32 -16.49 20.44
N PHE A 459 -11.95 -15.34 20.66
CA PHE A 459 -13.38 -15.16 20.56
C PHE A 459 -13.71 -14.13 19.47
N PHE A 460 -14.60 -14.49 18.55
CA PHE A 460 -14.98 -13.64 17.43
C PHE A 460 -16.42 -13.11 17.54
N PRO A 461 -16.65 -12.03 18.31
CA PRO A 461 -18.01 -11.56 18.62
C PRO A 461 -18.70 -10.83 17.46
N GLY A 462 -17.96 -10.44 16.42
CA GLY A 462 -18.50 -9.71 15.27
C GLY A 462 -19.30 -10.58 14.31
N ARG A 463 -20.02 -9.93 13.38
CA ARG A 463 -20.87 -10.58 12.36
C ARG A 463 -20.14 -11.62 11.51
N LYS A 464 -18.87 -11.37 11.15
CA LYS A 464 -18.02 -12.31 10.39
C LYS A 464 -17.63 -13.55 11.21
N GLY A 465 -17.51 -13.37 12.51
CA GLY A 465 -17.15 -14.40 13.48
C GLY A 465 -18.29 -15.31 13.91
N GLN A 466 -19.53 -14.82 13.81
CA GLN A 466 -20.74 -15.50 14.28
C GLN A 466 -20.64 -15.93 15.77
N GLY A 467 -19.83 -15.21 16.56
CA GLY A 467 -19.54 -15.50 17.97
C GLY A 467 -18.87 -16.85 18.23
N GLN A 468 -18.08 -17.34 17.29
CA GLN A 468 -17.30 -18.56 17.46
C GLN A 468 -16.13 -18.33 18.43
N ARG A 469 -15.85 -19.35 19.25
CA ARG A 469 -14.66 -19.47 20.09
C ARG A 469 -13.75 -20.55 19.54
N PHE A 470 -12.47 -20.26 19.45
CA PHE A 470 -11.43 -21.19 19.03
C PHE A 470 -10.48 -21.43 20.19
N LEU A 471 -10.64 -22.56 20.86
CA LEU A 471 -9.70 -23.03 21.87
C LEU A 471 -8.39 -23.44 21.21
N ARG A 472 -7.29 -23.22 21.93
CA ARG A 472 -5.95 -23.63 21.51
C ARG A 472 -5.28 -24.50 22.58
N PRO A 473 -4.54 -25.54 22.17
CA PRO A 473 -3.83 -26.39 23.10
C PRO A 473 -2.73 -25.59 23.81
N LEU A 474 -2.69 -25.67 25.14
CA LEU A 474 -1.67 -25.05 25.96
C LEU A 474 -0.48 -26.00 26.08
N GLU A 475 0.52 -25.80 25.22
CA GLU A 475 1.75 -26.60 25.15
C GLU A 475 2.97 -25.73 25.55
N PRO A 476 3.33 -25.64 26.85
CA PRO A 476 4.40 -24.77 27.32
C PRO A 476 5.76 -25.10 26.69
N GLU A 477 6.09 -26.39 26.52
CA GLU A 477 7.37 -26.79 25.94
C GLU A 477 7.48 -26.44 24.45
N GLU A 478 6.40 -26.62 23.70
CA GLU A 478 6.35 -26.20 22.29
C GLU A 478 6.47 -24.67 22.19
N THR A 479 5.79 -23.94 23.09
CA THR A 479 5.86 -22.48 23.17
C THR A 479 7.30 -22.01 23.40
N ARG A 480 8.00 -22.58 24.38
CA ARG A 480 9.41 -22.27 24.64
C ARG A 480 10.30 -22.62 23.45
N THR A 481 10.01 -23.73 22.78
CA THR A 481 10.77 -24.16 21.60
C THR A 481 10.65 -23.17 20.45
N VAL A 482 9.43 -22.76 20.11
CA VAL A 482 9.17 -21.75 19.05
C VAL A 482 9.86 -20.43 19.39
N LEU A 483 9.71 -19.93 20.62
CA LEU A 483 10.31 -18.67 21.04
C LEU A 483 11.83 -18.70 20.99
N ASN A 484 12.45 -19.79 21.44
CA ASN A 484 13.90 -19.94 21.35
C ASN A 484 14.37 -19.96 19.89
N SER A 485 13.69 -20.68 19.00
CA SER A 485 14.06 -20.68 17.58
C SER A 485 13.96 -19.29 16.96
N LEU A 486 12.89 -18.53 17.27
CA LEU A 486 12.74 -17.15 16.78
C LEU A 486 13.84 -16.22 17.33
N PHE A 487 14.11 -16.25 18.64
CA PHE A 487 15.12 -15.38 19.24
C PHE A 487 16.55 -15.76 18.83
N ASP A 488 16.82 -17.04 18.58
CA ASP A 488 18.11 -17.48 18.04
C ASP A 488 18.36 -16.91 16.64
N THR A 489 17.34 -16.83 15.77
CA THR A 489 17.50 -16.18 14.45
C THR A 489 17.84 -14.70 14.56
N ILE A 490 17.22 -14.00 15.52
CA ILE A 490 17.48 -12.57 15.76
C ILE A 490 18.88 -12.36 16.34
N ALA A 491 19.26 -13.18 17.33
CA ALA A 491 20.57 -13.11 17.97
C ALA A 491 21.71 -13.33 16.96
N GLU A 492 21.50 -14.19 15.96
CA GLU A 492 22.45 -14.44 14.87
C GLU A 492 22.42 -13.34 13.78
N GLY A 493 21.46 -12.41 13.83
CA GLY A 493 21.29 -11.36 12.83
C GLY A 493 20.72 -11.87 11.50
N SER A 494 19.86 -12.88 11.56
CA SER A 494 19.21 -13.49 10.40
C SER A 494 17.76 -13.03 10.28
N PHE A 495 17.49 -12.18 9.29
CA PHE A 495 16.17 -11.58 9.07
C PHE A 495 15.58 -11.98 7.72
N ALA A 496 15.17 -13.25 7.58
CA ALA A 496 14.65 -13.75 6.32
C ALA A 496 13.29 -13.18 5.92
N HIS A 497 13.08 -13.07 4.62
CA HIS A 497 11.77 -12.82 4.04
C HIS A 497 10.85 -14.03 4.23
N THR A 498 9.54 -13.78 4.31
CA THR A 498 8.54 -14.85 4.35
C THR A 498 8.46 -15.60 3.00
N THR A 499 8.17 -16.89 3.06
CA THR A 499 7.84 -17.73 1.91
C THR A 499 6.32 -17.80 1.64
N ASN A 500 5.50 -17.15 2.47
CA ASN A 500 4.05 -17.13 2.34
C ASN A 500 3.58 -15.75 1.88
N PRO A 501 2.99 -15.63 0.68
CA PRO A 501 2.52 -14.34 0.17
C PRO A 501 1.38 -13.74 1.01
N GLU A 502 0.62 -14.55 1.76
CA GLU A 502 -0.46 -14.05 2.63
C GLU A 502 0.07 -13.21 3.80
N ASP A 503 1.27 -13.51 4.31
CA ASP A 503 1.94 -12.68 5.32
C ASP A 503 2.20 -11.25 4.78
N CYS A 504 2.28 -11.09 3.45
CA CYS A 504 2.50 -9.81 2.80
C CYS A 504 1.20 -9.03 2.50
N ARG A 505 0.01 -9.61 2.70
CA ARG A 505 -1.27 -9.00 2.27
C ARG A 505 -1.47 -7.59 2.80
N PHE A 506 -1.20 -7.38 4.09
CA PHE A 506 -1.29 -6.08 4.78
C PHE A 506 0.08 -5.51 5.16
N CYS A 507 1.15 -6.01 4.55
CA CYS A 507 2.50 -5.54 4.81
C CYS A 507 2.71 -4.15 4.19
N GLN A 508 3.20 -3.21 5.01
CA GLN A 508 3.51 -1.84 4.60
C GLN A 508 4.86 -1.69 3.85
N TYR A 509 5.66 -2.77 3.78
CA TYR A 509 7.00 -2.75 3.20
C TYR A 509 7.09 -3.35 1.79
N LYS A 510 5.95 -3.58 1.12
CA LYS A 510 5.89 -4.19 -0.23
C LYS A 510 6.80 -3.51 -1.26
N ALA A 511 6.84 -2.17 -1.22
CA ALA A 511 7.67 -1.37 -2.13
C ALA A 511 9.17 -1.63 -1.91
N VAL A 512 9.60 -1.78 -0.65
CA VAL A 512 10.99 -2.08 -0.27
C VAL A 512 11.39 -3.47 -0.75
N CYS A 513 10.47 -4.44 -0.69
CA CYS A 513 10.72 -5.81 -1.11
C CYS A 513 10.72 -6.01 -2.64
N GLY A 514 10.39 -4.98 -3.44
CA GLY A 514 10.35 -5.08 -4.90
C GLY A 514 9.18 -5.92 -5.44
N GLY A 515 8.10 -6.05 -4.66
CA GLY A 515 6.92 -6.85 -5.00
C GLY A 515 6.82 -8.18 -4.22
N VAL A 516 5.59 -8.59 -3.90
CA VAL A 516 5.32 -9.76 -3.06
C VAL A 516 5.78 -11.05 -3.71
N ASP A 517 5.42 -11.26 -4.98
CA ASP A 517 5.72 -12.50 -5.70
C ASP A 517 7.23 -12.71 -5.80
N ARG A 518 7.95 -11.68 -6.26
CA ARG A 518 9.41 -11.71 -6.41
C ARG A 518 10.13 -11.97 -5.09
N ALA A 519 9.73 -11.29 -4.02
CA ALA A 519 10.35 -11.49 -2.70
C ALA A 519 10.09 -12.90 -2.15
N THR A 520 8.88 -13.41 -2.35
CA THR A 520 8.47 -14.74 -1.91
C THR A 520 9.19 -15.84 -2.71
N GLU A 521 9.33 -15.69 -4.02
CA GLU A 521 10.08 -16.62 -4.88
C GLU A 521 11.56 -16.65 -4.51
N ARG A 522 12.19 -15.49 -4.29
CA ARG A 522 13.57 -15.39 -3.79
C ARG A 522 13.76 -16.09 -2.45
N ALA A 523 12.82 -15.89 -1.52
CA ALA A 523 12.86 -16.55 -0.22
C ALA A 523 12.75 -18.08 -0.34
N LYS A 524 11.86 -18.58 -1.23
CA LYS A 524 11.72 -20.02 -1.51
C LYS A 524 12.95 -20.63 -2.20
N GLY A 525 13.66 -19.83 -3.00
CA GLY A 525 14.87 -20.26 -3.71
C GLY A 525 16.12 -20.39 -2.83
N LYS A 526 16.05 -20.00 -1.54
CA LYS A 526 17.19 -20.12 -0.62
C LYS A 526 17.38 -21.57 -0.18
N ASP A 527 18.63 -22.03 -0.24
CA ASP A 527 19.03 -23.35 0.23
C ASP A 527 19.22 -23.30 1.77
N PRO A 528 18.43 -24.06 2.55
CA PRO A 528 18.60 -24.13 3.99
C PRO A 528 20.01 -24.55 4.44
N ASP A 529 20.71 -25.35 3.64
CA ASP A 529 22.06 -25.82 3.97
C ASP A 529 23.15 -24.76 3.75
N LEU A 530 22.81 -23.68 3.04
CA LEU A 530 23.65 -22.49 2.88
C LEU A 530 23.24 -21.35 3.83
N ALA A 531 22.21 -21.55 4.65
CA ALA A 531 21.76 -20.59 5.65
C ALA A 531 22.53 -20.70 6.98
N PRO A 532 22.58 -19.60 7.75
CA PRO A 532 23.09 -19.59 9.12
C PRO A 532 22.41 -20.65 10.02
N PRO A 533 23.13 -21.24 11.00
CA PRO A 533 22.64 -22.34 11.83
C PRO A 533 21.26 -22.13 12.47
N ALA A 534 20.98 -20.95 13.05
CA ALA A 534 19.70 -20.72 13.72
C ALA A 534 18.56 -20.62 12.70
N LEU A 535 18.80 -19.94 11.58
CA LEU A 535 17.82 -19.81 10.50
C LEU A 535 17.52 -21.17 9.85
N ARG A 536 18.55 -21.99 9.61
CA ARG A 536 18.39 -23.37 9.12
C ARG A 536 17.54 -24.21 10.05
N ALA A 537 17.83 -24.19 11.35
CA ALA A 537 17.07 -24.94 12.34
C ALA A 537 15.59 -24.49 12.40
N PHE A 538 15.35 -23.18 12.27
CA PHE A 538 14.01 -22.63 12.17
C PHE A 538 13.28 -23.12 10.92
N TRP A 539 13.89 -23.05 9.73
CA TRP A 539 13.28 -23.51 8.48
C TRP A 539 13.03 -25.02 8.45
N GLN A 540 13.95 -25.84 8.98
CA GLN A 540 13.75 -27.29 9.06
C GLN A 540 12.53 -27.67 9.91
N ARG A 541 12.23 -26.87 10.95
CA ARG A 541 11.11 -27.14 11.86
C ARG A 541 9.80 -26.48 11.43
N TYR A 542 9.86 -25.25 10.92
CA TYR A 542 8.70 -24.39 10.68
C TYR A 542 8.61 -23.81 9.27
N GLY A 543 9.61 -24.06 8.43
CA GLY A 543 9.60 -23.66 7.03
C GLY A 543 8.55 -24.43 6.21
N PRO A 544 8.29 -23.99 4.97
CA PRO A 544 7.42 -24.74 4.07
C PRO A 544 8.01 -26.14 3.90
N LYS A 545 7.22 -27.17 4.22
CA LYS A 545 7.57 -28.54 3.87
C LYS A 545 7.65 -28.58 2.34
N ALA A 546 8.77 -29.06 1.80
CA ALA A 546 8.86 -29.29 0.37
C ALA A 546 7.68 -30.20 -0.03
N ASP A 547 6.88 -29.76 -0.99
CA ASP A 547 5.84 -30.60 -1.58
C ASP A 547 6.52 -31.90 -2.04
N ALA A 548 6.12 -33.02 -1.44
CA ALA A 548 6.58 -34.36 -1.78
C ALA A 548 5.85 -34.89 -3.03
#